data_AF-A0A103ZUE9-F1
#
_entry.id   AF-A0A103ZUE9-F1
#
_cell.length_a   1.000
_cell.length_b   1.000
_cell.length_c   1.000
_cell.angle_alpha   90.00
_cell.angle_beta   90.00
_cell.angle_gamma   90.00
#
_symmetry.space_group_name_H-M   'P 1'
#
loop_
_entity.id
_entity.type
_entity.pdbx_description
1 polymer ?
#
loop_
_entity_poly.entity_id
_entity_poly.type
_entity_poly.pdbx_seq_one_letter_code
_entity_poly.pdbx_strand_id
1 'polypeptide(L)'
;MTKMGNNASTNPHMPDAGRRGFIRCSAAWLGMPLLGSLAACDGGGGDGGGASDPGGASRPTRSARQAVYRLPAEEAPHASTYMTFASGVDGIWAPVTSQSTDAGIDRVRADLMDVAKAIGATEPVTMLVLPVDLDAARVQLANASVANPDLHARYAARAAGTGGITLVPLADGFNDFWVRDTGCVFVRDTANGNALNAIGFNFNGWGNANTDGAGQSAGTIPPAILAASNRSKAGKFFQAFSQDSRVAGWMAQANGANLIRSTLTLEGGAIEFDGDGTAILTESSVLHVNRNPHLFDIPNGAIANATLLPTARDTVLAELQRTLGVRKIIWLPGTATFPRGSGVGGAGGASTPAGESDITNGHVDFYARFLAPGVVACCYDASNSTGERALTDANRQRLAGQTDANGRPLKIVELVPPVSYGTSAGTTLNDRQMSHFAAGYINFYTCNGAIVMPKFNDAAADAAAVAAIRPYAGNRAIVQVDILGIASGGGGIHCSTREVPA
;
A
#
# COMPACT_ATOMS: atom_id res chain seq x y z
N MET A 1 -38.44 62.81 -7.26
CA MET A 1 -37.03 63.18 -7.03
C MET A 1 -36.26 61.86 -6.94
N THR A 2 -35.71 61.28 -8.01
CA THR A 2 -34.43 61.67 -8.69
C THR A 2 -33.35 61.95 -7.64
N LYS A 3 -32.36 61.09 -7.36
CA LYS A 3 -31.36 60.37 -8.22
C LYS A 3 -30.33 61.32 -8.86
N MET A 4 -29.18 61.47 -8.21
CA MET A 4 -27.83 61.94 -8.67
C MET A 4 -26.89 61.85 -7.44
N GLY A 5 -25.61 61.48 -7.50
CA GLY A 5 -24.79 60.94 -8.59
C GLY A 5 -23.34 60.63 -8.11
N ASN A 6 -22.61 59.81 -8.89
CA ASN A 6 -21.14 59.64 -9.10
C ASN A 6 -20.10 60.26 -8.11
N ASN A 7 -18.89 59.71 -7.89
CA ASN A 7 -18.06 58.88 -8.78
C ASN A 7 -16.85 58.19 -8.07
N ALA A 8 -16.31 57.12 -8.68
CA ALA A 8 -14.93 56.55 -8.53
C ALA A 8 -14.49 55.99 -7.13
N SER A 9 -13.60 54.98 -7.00
CA SER A 9 -12.67 54.32 -7.94
C SER A 9 -12.35 52.84 -7.58
N THR A 10 -11.91 52.06 -8.58
CA THR A 10 -11.04 50.84 -8.51
C THR A 10 -11.42 49.63 -7.62
N ASN A 11 -11.80 48.53 -8.27
CA ASN A 11 -11.66 47.12 -7.82
C ASN A 11 -10.22 46.63 -8.15
N PRO A 12 -9.72 45.43 -7.73
CA PRO A 12 -10.41 44.35 -7.00
C PRO A 12 -9.65 43.73 -5.80
N HIS A 13 -10.37 43.06 -4.89
CA HIS A 13 -9.84 41.89 -4.17
C HIS A 13 -10.96 41.01 -3.58
N MET A 14 -10.92 39.71 -3.87
CA MET A 14 -11.62 38.69 -3.06
C MET A 14 -10.86 38.47 -1.75
N PRO A 15 -11.55 38.26 -0.61
CA PRO A 15 -10.90 37.86 0.63
C PRO A 15 -10.57 36.36 0.61
N ASP A 16 -9.28 36.07 0.52
CA ASP A 16 -8.69 34.75 0.79
C ASP A 16 -8.94 34.35 2.26
N ALA A 17 -9.51 33.16 2.48
CA ALA A 17 -9.99 32.71 3.78
C ALA A 17 -9.35 31.39 4.20
N GLY A 18 -8.30 31.47 5.04
CA GLY A 18 -7.91 30.38 5.92
C GLY A 18 -6.43 30.02 5.95
N ARG A 19 -5.64 30.72 6.79
CA ARG A 19 -4.38 30.20 7.41
C ARG A 19 -3.83 31.16 8.46
N ARG A 20 -3.80 30.77 9.75
CA ARG A 20 -2.80 31.23 10.76
C ARG A 20 -2.93 30.54 12.13
N GLY A 21 -1.78 30.27 12.74
CA GLY A 21 -1.59 29.81 14.13
C GLY A 21 -1.03 28.38 14.21
N PHE A 22 0.08 28.08 14.90
CA PHE A 22 0.94 28.92 15.75
C PHE A 22 2.36 28.30 15.86
N ILE A 23 3.43 29.12 15.92
CA ILE A 23 4.78 28.70 16.36
C ILE A 23 5.35 29.80 17.26
N ARG A 24 5.83 29.45 18.46
CA ARG A 24 6.82 30.23 19.24
C ARG A 24 7.62 29.33 20.18
N CYS A 25 8.88 29.73 20.41
CA CYS A 25 9.86 29.15 21.34
C CYS A 25 10.43 27.78 20.90
N SER A 26 11.75 27.51 20.90
CA SER A 26 12.89 28.26 21.48
C SER A 26 14.15 28.10 20.63
N ALA A 27 15.05 29.10 20.69
CA ALA A 27 16.44 28.97 20.25
C ALA A 27 17.37 29.45 21.37
N ALA A 28 18.34 28.62 21.80
CA ALA A 28 19.63 29.00 22.39
C ALA A 28 20.48 27.77 22.80
N TRP A 29 21.79 28.00 22.95
CA TRP A 29 22.83 27.15 23.60
C TRP A 29 23.56 26.05 22.80
N LEU A 30 24.60 26.50 22.08
CA LEU A 30 26.04 26.24 22.34
C LEU A 30 26.52 24.81 22.72
N GLY A 31 27.42 24.26 21.89
CA GLY A 31 28.86 24.30 22.23
C GLY A 31 29.61 23.02 22.69
N MET A 32 30.33 22.40 21.73
CA MET A 32 31.70 21.83 21.89
C MET A 32 31.92 20.46 22.60
N PRO A 33 33.10 19.77 22.47
CA PRO A 33 33.11 18.39 21.96
C PRO A 33 34.06 17.38 22.71
N LEU A 34 34.32 16.23 22.04
CA LEU A 34 35.52 15.33 22.09
C LEU A 34 35.44 13.97 22.84
N LEU A 35 36.01 12.96 22.14
CA LEU A 35 36.69 11.71 22.61
C LEU A 35 35.87 10.71 23.46
N GLY A 36 35.91 9.38 23.27
CA GLY A 36 36.65 8.53 22.33
C GLY A 36 37.35 7.36 23.06
N SER A 37 37.27 6.12 22.54
CA SER A 37 38.27 5.02 22.64
C SER A 37 37.66 3.63 22.35
N LEU A 38 38.47 2.75 21.74
CA LEU A 38 38.19 1.32 21.53
C LEU A 38 38.71 0.46 22.70
N ALA A 39 38.17 -0.75 22.85
CA ALA A 39 38.90 -1.93 23.30
C ALA A 39 38.28 -3.20 22.67
N ALA A 40 39.08 -4.26 22.47
CA ALA A 40 38.72 -5.48 21.73
C ALA A 40 39.32 -6.75 22.38
N CYS A 41 39.09 -7.92 21.75
CA CYS A 41 39.62 -9.26 22.10
C CYS A 41 39.01 -9.86 23.39
N ASP A 42 38.96 -11.18 23.67
CA ASP A 42 39.19 -12.45 22.91
C ASP A 42 38.43 -13.58 23.69
N GLY A 43 38.38 -14.87 23.33
CA GLY A 43 38.94 -15.64 22.20
C GLY A 43 38.87 -17.16 22.45
N GLY A 44 38.66 -17.98 21.40
CA GLY A 44 38.64 -19.46 21.46
C GLY A 44 37.28 -20.10 21.83
N GLY A 45 36.91 -21.31 21.38
CA GLY A 45 37.63 -22.32 20.58
C GLY A 45 37.61 -23.68 21.28
N GLY A 46 37.00 -24.71 20.67
CA GLY A 46 36.91 -26.05 21.27
C GLY A 46 36.07 -27.06 20.48
N ASP A 47 36.72 -27.83 19.60
CA ASP A 47 36.14 -28.99 18.92
C ASP A 47 35.97 -30.19 19.87
N GLY A 48 35.02 -31.08 19.55
CA GLY A 48 34.81 -32.33 20.28
C GLY A 48 33.99 -33.35 19.47
N GLY A 49 34.64 -34.07 18.56
CA GLY A 49 34.00 -35.14 17.77
C GLY A 49 33.88 -36.46 18.54
N GLY A 50 32.89 -37.30 18.18
CA GLY A 50 32.67 -38.58 18.87
C GLY A 50 31.71 -39.55 18.16
N ALA A 51 32.30 -40.45 17.37
CA ALA A 51 31.82 -41.79 16.99
C ALA A 51 30.49 -41.99 16.22
N SER A 52 30.59 -42.90 15.24
CA SER A 52 29.53 -43.43 14.37
C SER A 52 29.03 -44.81 14.84
N ASP A 53 27.81 -45.19 14.44
CA ASP A 53 27.41 -46.61 14.36
C ASP A 53 26.56 -46.84 13.08
N PRO A 54 26.62 -48.00 12.39
CA PRO A 54 26.10 -48.15 11.03
C PRO A 54 24.77 -48.93 10.95
N GLY A 55 24.09 -48.83 9.81
CA GLY A 55 23.12 -49.85 9.37
C GLY A 55 21.68 -49.37 9.21
N GLY A 56 21.39 -48.71 8.09
CA GLY A 56 20.02 -48.34 7.72
C GLY A 56 19.96 -47.76 6.32
N ALA A 57 19.91 -48.62 5.30
CA ALA A 57 19.82 -48.17 3.91
C ALA A 57 18.40 -47.63 3.61
N SER A 58 18.15 -46.38 3.98
CA SER A 58 17.00 -45.63 3.49
C SER A 58 17.16 -45.43 1.98
N ARG A 59 16.10 -45.74 1.22
CA ARG A 59 15.97 -45.25 -0.16
C ARG A 59 16.17 -43.73 -0.12
N PRO A 60 16.94 -43.12 -1.03
CA PRO A 60 17.10 -41.69 -1.04
C PRO A 60 15.72 -41.06 -1.22
N THR A 61 15.22 -40.43 -0.16
CA THR A 61 14.17 -39.44 -0.26
C THR A 61 14.69 -38.41 -1.25
N ARG A 62 13.95 -38.22 -2.34
CA ARG A 62 14.30 -37.27 -3.41
C ARG A 62 14.53 -35.93 -2.72
N SER A 63 15.79 -35.50 -2.62
CA SER A 63 16.15 -34.24 -1.98
C SER A 63 15.25 -33.15 -2.56
N ALA A 64 14.36 -32.60 -1.72
CA ALA A 64 13.49 -31.53 -2.14
C ALA A 64 14.40 -30.38 -2.54
N ARG A 65 14.38 -29.99 -3.82
CA ARG A 65 15.19 -28.87 -4.28
C ARG A 65 14.76 -27.65 -3.46
N GLN A 66 15.76 -26.95 -2.92
CA GLN A 66 15.53 -25.68 -2.22
C GLN A 66 14.65 -24.81 -3.11
N ALA A 67 13.50 -24.39 -2.59
CA ALA A 67 12.52 -23.63 -3.36
C ALA A 67 13.14 -22.30 -3.81
N VAL A 68 12.85 -21.90 -5.04
CA VAL A 68 13.28 -20.61 -5.59
C VAL A 68 12.05 -19.89 -6.08
N TYR A 69 11.45 -19.12 -5.17
CA TYR A 69 10.26 -18.34 -5.46
C TYR A 69 10.61 -17.12 -6.33
N ARG A 70 9.74 -16.86 -7.30
CA ARG A 70 9.74 -15.65 -8.11
C ARG A 70 8.33 -15.08 -8.09
N LEU A 71 8.18 -13.86 -7.60
CA LEU A 71 7.00 -13.03 -7.82
C LEU A 71 6.94 -12.64 -9.31
N PRO A 72 5.84 -12.87 -10.04
CA PRO A 72 5.65 -12.26 -11.36
C PRO A 72 5.45 -10.73 -11.24
N ALA A 73 5.71 -9.98 -12.30
CA ALA A 73 5.31 -8.57 -12.35
C ALA A 73 3.78 -8.45 -12.45
N GLU A 74 3.18 -7.34 -12.03
CA GLU A 74 1.71 -7.14 -12.14
C GLU A 74 1.24 -7.08 -13.60
N GLU A 75 2.10 -6.71 -14.56
CA GLU A 75 1.75 -6.77 -15.97
C GLU A 75 1.86 -8.17 -16.61
N ALA A 76 2.24 -9.20 -15.83
CA ALA A 76 2.22 -10.59 -16.28
C ALA A 76 0.79 -11.11 -16.52
N PRO A 77 0.60 -12.24 -17.24
CA PRO A 77 -0.72 -12.82 -17.40
C PRO A 77 -1.32 -13.29 -16.06
N HIS A 78 -2.61 -12.99 -15.84
CA HIS A 78 -3.34 -13.41 -14.63
C HIS A 78 -4.26 -14.60 -14.90
N ALA A 79 -4.43 -15.46 -13.89
CA ALA A 79 -5.53 -16.40 -13.80
C ALA A 79 -6.83 -15.70 -13.32
N SER A 80 -6.72 -14.80 -12.35
CA SER A 80 -7.83 -14.01 -11.81
C SER A 80 -7.34 -12.82 -10.96
N THR A 81 -8.27 -11.96 -10.58
CA THR A 81 -8.09 -10.92 -9.55
C THR A 81 -8.96 -11.22 -8.32
N TYR A 82 -8.42 -11.05 -7.13
CA TYR A 82 -9.18 -10.96 -5.88
C TYR A 82 -9.58 -9.51 -5.57
N MET A 83 -10.78 -9.36 -5.03
CA MET A 83 -11.31 -8.15 -4.40
C MET A 83 -12.10 -8.54 -3.14
N THR A 84 -12.35 -7.57 -2.29
CA THR A 84 -13.20 -7.69 -1.09
C THR A 84 -14.29 -6.62 -1.14
N PHE A 85 -15.49 -6.94 -0.67
CA PHE A 85 -16.62 -6.01 -0.67
C PHE A 85 -16.72 -5.28 0.68
N ALA A 86 -16.93 -3.96 0.68
CA ALA A 86 -17.00 -3.20 1.92
C ALA A 86 -18.12 -3.70 2.86
N SER A 87 -17.75 -3.98 4.10
CA SER A 87 -18.64 -4.52 5.16
C SER A 87 -19.28 -3.40 5.98
N GLY A 88 -20.56 -3.57 6.33
CA GLY A 88 -21.27 -2.68 7.24
C GLY A 88 -21.09 -3.02 8.72
N VAL A 89 -20.54 -4.20 9.03
CA VAL A 89 -20.58 -4.81 10.37
C VAL A 89 -19.76 -4.04 11.40
N ASP A 90 -18.54 -3.66 11.05
CA ASP A 90 -17.60 -2.97 11.95
C ASP A 90 -17.75 -1.43 11.89
N GLY A 91 -18.70 -0.91 11.12
CA GLY A 91 -19.00 0.53 11.04
C GLY A 91 -17.93 1.42 10.38
N ILE A 92 -16.83 0.84 9.86
CA ILE A 92 -15.69 1.54 9.26
C ILE A 92 -16.13 2.60 8.23
N TRP A 93 -17.08 2.22 7.37
CA TRP A 93 -17.60 3.03 6.26
C TRP A 93 -19.01 3.60 6.53
N ALA A 94 -19.48 3.57 7.78
CA ALA A 94 -20.84 4.01 8.10
C ALA A 94 -20.98 5.55 8.02
N PRO A 95 -22.10 6.08 7.49
CA PRO A 95 -22.47 7.49 7.68
C PRO A 95 -22.59 7.80 9.17
N VAL A 96 -22.00 8.92 9.63
CA VAL A 96 -22.02 9.26 11.07
C VAL A 96 -23.37 9.77 11.55
N THR A 97 -24.24 10.21 10.64
CA THR A 97 -25.65 10.53 10.92
C THR A 97 -26.54 10.10 9.76
N SER A 98 -27.83 9.89 10.03
CA SER A 98 -28.87 9.61 9.01
C SER A 98 -29.18 10.77 8.05
N GLN A 99 -28.46 11.89 8.20
CA GLN A 99 -28.60 13.11 7.39
C GLN A 99 -27.31 13.43 6.61
N SER A 100 -26.23 12.66 6.81
CA SER A 100 -24.94 12.91 6.19
C SER A 100 -24.90 12.34 4.78
N THR A 101 -24.59 13.18 3.79
CA THR A 101 -24.22 12.75 2.43
C THR A 101 -22.73 12.43 2.32
N ASP A 102 -22.13 11.91 3.39
CA ASP A 102 -20.81 11.28 3.31
C ASP A 102 -20.86 10.21 2.20
N ALA A 103 -19.75 9.97 1.53
CA ALA A 103 -19.53 8.84 0.61
C ALA A 103 -19.38 7.53 1.40
N GLY A 104 -20.26 7.34 2.39
CA GLY A 104 -20.33 6.14 3.21
C GLY A 104 -20.67 4.92 2.36
N ILE A 105 -20.85 3.81 3.06
CA ILE A 105 -20.69 2.47 2.53
C ILE A 105 -21.33 2.18 1.15
N ASP A 106 -22.49 2.75 0.84
CA ASP A 106 -23.13 2.58 -0.47
C ASP A 106 -22.31 3.15 -1.64
N ARG A 107 -21.63 4.29 -1.47
CA ARG A 107 -20.76 4.87 -2.51
C ARG A 107 -19.49 4.05 -2.67
N VAL A 108 -18.86 3.66 -1.56
CA VAL A 108 -17.69 2.77 -1.55
C VAL A 108 -18.01 1.43 -2.23
N ARG A 109 -19.18 0.85 -1.95
CA ARG A 109 -19.66 -0.39 -2.58
C ARG A 109 -19.92 -0.25 -4.08
N ALA A 110 -20.45 0.90 -4.51
CA ALA A 110 -20.62 1.21 -5.93
C ALA A 110 -19.27 1.29 -6.64
N ASP A 111 -18.33 2.08 -6.10
CA ASP A 111 -16.98 2.25 -6.65
C ASP A 111 -16.22 0.90 -6.71
N LEU A 112 -16.25 0.09 -5.64
CA LEU A 112 -15.64 -1.25 -5.61
C LEU A 112 -16.23 -2.19 -6.66
N MET A 113 -17.55 -2.14 -6.84
CA MET A 113 -18.22 -2.97 -7.85
C MET A 113 -17.96 -2.46 -9.27
N ASP A 114 -17.72 -1.17 -9.46
CA ASP A 114 -17.34 -0.58 -10.74
C ASP A 114 -15.90 -0.92 -11.14
N VAL A 115 -14.96 -0.90 -10.18
CA VAL A 115 -13.62 -1.48 -10.34
C VAL A 115 -13.72 -2.97 -10.71
N ALA A 116 -14.53 -3.74 -9.98
CA ALA A 116 -14.75 -5.15 -10.28
C ALA A 116 -15.34 -5.39 -11.69
N LYS A 117 -16.24 -4.53 -12.16
CA LYS A 117 -16.80 -4.58 -13.52
C LYS A 117 -15.76 -4.22 -14.59
N ALA A 118 -14.90 -3.24 -14.33
CA ALA A 118 -13.81 -2.87 -15.23
C ALA A 118 -12.81 -4.02 -15.44
N ILE A 119 -12.38 -4.67 -14.34
CA ILE A 119 -11.48 -5.84 -14.38
C ILE A 119 -12.22 -7.06 -14.97
N GLY A 120 -13.43 -7.31 -14.45
CA GLY A 120 -14.32 -8.42 -14.80
C GLY A 120 -14.79 -8.44 -16.26
N ALA A 121 -14.64 -7.34 -16.99
CA ALA A 121 -14.83 -7.30 -18.44
C ALA A 121 -13.71 -8.00 -19.23
N THR A 122 -12.55 -8.28 -18.59
CA THR A 122 -11.34 -8.81 -19.24
C THR A 122 -10.80 -10.09 -18.60
N GLU A 123 -10.90 -10.25 -17.28
CA GLU A 123 -10.44 -11.44 -16.56
C GLU A 123 -11.33 -11.78 -15.35
N PRO A 124 -11.25 -12.99 -14.78
CA PRO A 124 -12.12 -13.39 -13.67
C PRO A 124 -11.83 -12.59 -12.41
N VAL A 125 -12.88 -12.13 -11.72
CA VAL A 125 -12.78 -11.48 -10.41
C VAL A 125 -13.44 -12.36 -9.35
N THR A 126 -12.72 -12.66 -8.28
CA THR A 126 -13.26 -13.29 -7.07
C THR A 126 -13.46 -12.21 -6.01
N MET A 127 -14.71 -11.80 -5.81
CA MET A 127 -15.11 -10.80 -4.83
C MET A 127 -15.53 -11.50 -3.54
N LEU A 128 -14.73 -11.37 -2.48
CA LEU A 128 -15.06 -11.90 -1.16
C LEU A 128 -16.08 -10.98 -0.48
N VAL A 129 -17.15 -11.55 0.06
CA VAL A 129 -18.27 -10.81 0.67
C VAL A 129 -18.64 -11.45 2.00
N LEU A 130 -18.94 -10.66 3.04
CA LEU A 130 -19.53 -11.23 4.24
C LEU A 130 -20.95 -11.75 3.95
N PRO A 131 -21.40 -12.86 4.56
CA PRO A 131 -22.73 -13.41 4.29
C PRO A 131 -23.89 -12.42 4.47
N VAL A 132 -23.77 -11.47 5.39
CA VAL A 132 -24.75 -10.40 5.65
C VAL A 132 -24.85 -9.36 4.53
N ASP A 133 -23.76 -9.17 3.76
CA ASP A 133 -23.67 -8.15 2.71
C ASP A 133 -23.88 -8.72 1.29
N LEU A 134 -24.12 -10.04 1.19
CA LEU A 134 -24.19 -10.76 -0.09
C LEU A 134 -25.31 -10.25 -1.00
N ASP A 135 -26.47 -9.88 -0.45
CA ASP A 135 -27.57 -9.33 -1.24
C ASP A 135 -27.29 -7.90 -1.72
N ALA A 136 -26.60 -7.09 -0.91
CA ALA A 136 -26.12 -5.77 -1.36
C ALA A 136 -25.11 -5.91 -2.51
N ALA A 137 -24.18 -6.86 -2.42
CA ALA A 137 -23.23 -7.16 -3.49
C ALA A 137 -23.92 -7.66 -4.77
N ARG A 138 -24.95 -8.52 -4.65
CA ARG A 138 -25.78 -8.98 -5.79
C ARG A 138 -26.49 -7.82 -6.48
N VAL A 139 -27.11 -6.92 -5.71
CA VAL A 139 -27.78 -5.73 -6.24
C VAL A 139 -26.79 -4.81 -6.96
N GLN A 140 -25.63 -4.53 -6.37
CA GLN A 140 -24.59 -3.71 -7.00
C GLN A 140 -24.02 -4.34 -8.28
N LEU A 141 -23.87 -5.67 -8.31
CA LEU A 141 -23.42 -6.40 -9.51
C LEU A 141 -24.44 -6.33 -10.65
N ALA A 142 -25.73 -6.48 -10.33
CA ALA A 142 -26.82 -6.50 -11.31
C ALA A 142 -27.15 -5.14 -11.93
N ASN A 143 -26.73 -4.02 -11.32
CA ASN A 143 -27.09 -2.67 -11.74
C ASN A 143 -25.88 -1.84 -12.21
N ALA A 144 -26.16 -0.78 -12.98
CA ALA A 144 -25.20 0.27 -13.27
C ALA A 144 -25.11 1.26 -12.09
N SER A 145 -23.91 1.76 -11.79
CA SER A 145 -23.77 2.90 -10.88
C SER A 145 -24.10 4.20 -11.61
N VAL A 146 -24.35 5.27 -10.85
CA VAL A 146 -24.57 6.62 -11.41
C VAL A 146 -23.25 7.28 -11.83
N ALA A 147 -22.14 6.95 -11.16
CA ALA A 147 -20.83 7.55 -11.43
C ALA A 147 -20.13 6.95 -12.66
N ASN A 148 -20.29 5.63 -12.90
CA ASN A 148 -19.60 4.91 -13.96
C ASN A 148 -20.53 4.00 -14.81
N PRO A 149 -21.65 4.51 -15.36
CA PRO A 149 -22.66 3.68 -16.03
C PRO A 149 -22.11 2.85 -17.20
N ASP A 150 -21.12 3.39 -17.95
CA ASP A 150 -20.47 2.70 -19.07
C ASP A 150 -19.74 1.41 -18.66
N LEU A 151 -19.26 1.30 -17.42
CA LEU A 151 -18.53 0.11 -16.96
C LEU A 151 -19.45 -1.10 -16.83
N HIS A 152 -20.70 -0.89 -16.40
CA HIS A 152 -21.70 -1.95 -16.38
C HIS A 152 -22.04 -2.42 -17.79
N ALA A 153 -22.22 -1.49 -18.75
CA ALA A 153 -22.46 -1.85 -20.15
C ALA A 153 -21.30 -2.65 -20.75
N ARG A 154 -20.04 -2.24 -20.51
CA ARG A 154 -18.83 -2.98 -20.93
C ARG A 154 -18.76 -4.37 -20.31
N TYR A 155 -19.04 -4.48 -19.00
CA TYR A 155 -19.07 -5.76 -18.29
C TYR A 155 -20.17 -6.70 -18.82
N ALA A 156 -21.37 -6.17 -19.08
CA ALA A 156 -22.48 -6.95 -19.62
C ALA A 156 -22.23 -7.41 -21.07
N ALA A 157 -21.51 -6.61 -21.87
CA ALA A 157 -21.18 -6.90 -23.26
C ALA A 157 -19.94 -7.80 -23.46
N ARG A 158 -19.27 -8.25 -22.38
CA ARG A 158 -18.10 -9.13 -22.47
C ARG A 158 -18.45 -10.47 -23.14
N ALA A 159 -17.51 -11.06 -23.87
CA ALA A 159 -17.71 -12.35 -24.51
C ALA A 159 -17.91 -13.47 -23.48
N ALA A 160 -18.73 -14.48 -23.81
CA ALA A 160 -18.92 -15.64 -22.96
C ALA A 160 -17.59 -16.38 -22.74
N GLY A 161 -17.24 -16.65 -21.48
CA GLY A 161 -15.94 -17.20 -21.09
C GLY A 161 -14.83 -16.16 -20.90
N THR A 162 -15.05 -14.89 -21.22
CA THR A 162 -14.15 -13.78 -20.86
C THR A 162 -14.57 -13.18 -19.52
N GLY A 163 -13.65 -13.22 -18.55
CA GLY A 163 -13.82 -12.66 -17.22
C GLY A 163 -15.10 -13.07 -16.48
N GLY A 164 -15.74 -12.10 -15.82
CA GLY A 164 -16.88 -12.30 -14.92
C GLY A 164 -16.51 -12.10 -13.45
N ILE A 165 -17.51 -11.73 -12.64
CA ILE A 165 -17.38 -11.53 -11.19
C ILE A 165 -18.08 -12.68 -10.47
N THR A 166 -17.35 -13.38 -9.58
CA THR A 166 -17.89 -14.38 -8.66
C THR A 166 -17.95 -13.79 -7.26
N LEU A 167 -19.15 -13.74 -6.66
CA LEU A 167 -19.33 -13.35 -5.27
C LEU A 167 -19.14 -14.57 -4.38
N VAL A 168 -18.14 -14.56 -3.48
CA VAL A 168 -17.81 -15.67 -2.59
C VAL A 168 -18.09 -15.27 -1.13
N PRO A 169 -19.05 -15.91 -0.45
CA PRO A 169 -19.30 -15.66 0.97
C PRO A 169 -18.14 -16.13 1.85
N LEU A 170 -17.52 -15.24 2.61
CA LEU A 170 -16.46 -15.57 3.57
C LEU A 170 -17.04 -15.63 5.00
N ALA A 171 -17.39 -16.82 5.46
CA ALA A 171 -18.01 -17.04 6.77
C ALA A 171 -17.07 -16.74 7.96
N ASP A 172 -15.77 -16.98 7.81
CA ASP A 172 -14.75 -16.74 8.85
C ASP A 172 -14.36 -15.25 9.00
N GLY A 173 -14.93 -14.38 8.16
CA GLY A 173 -14.85 -12.93 8.26
C GLY A 173 -13.58 -12.29 7.71
N PHE A 174 -13.73 -11.00 7.42
CA PHE A 174 -12.70 -9.97 7.26
C PHE A 174 -13.31 -8.68 7.84
N ASN A 175 -12.49 -7.69 8.18
CA ASN A 175 -12.96 -6.41 8.70
C ASN A 175 -13.06 -5.37 7.59
N ASP A 176 -12.04 -5.25 6.73
CA ASP A 176 -12.03 -4.26 5.64
C ASP A 176 -11.59 -4.79 4.27
N PHE A 177 -11.80 -3.99 3.23
CA PHE A 177 -11.70 -4.42 1.84
C PHE A 177 -10.32 -4.28 1.18
N TRP A 178 -9.27 -3.96 1.94
CA TRP A 178 -7.92 -3.75 1.40
C TRP A 178 -7.18 -5.07 1.15
N VAL A 179 -7.68 -5.91 0.23
CA VAL A 179 -7.11 -7.23 -0.08
C VAL A 179 -5.67 -7.17 -0.64
N ARG A 180 -5.23 -5.99 -1.12
CA ARG A 180 -3.82 -5.72 -1.40
C ARG A 180 -2.96 -5.99 -0.16
N ASP A 181 -3.44 -5.60 1.02
CA ASP A 181 -2.68 -5.62 2.27
C ASP A 181 -2.97 -6.84 3.14
N THR A 182 -4.21 -7.34 3.10
CA THR A 182 -4.68 -8.46 3.93
C THR A 182 -4.56 -9.82 3.22
N GLY A 183 -4.51 -9.81 1.89
CA GLY A 183 -4.35 -10.98 1.04
C GLY A 183 -2.91 -11.49 0.93
N CYS A 184 -2.74 -12.71 0.41
CA CYS A 184 -1.41 -13.26 0.15
C CYS A 184 -0.85 -12.77 -1.19
N VAL A 185 0.48 -12.66 -1.28
CA VAL A 185 1.20 -12.42 -2.53
C VAL A 185 1.52 -13.75 -3.19
N PHE A 186 1.03 -13.97 -4.41
CA PHE A 186 1.26 -15.23 -5.12
C PHE A 186 2.61 -15.27 -5.83
N VAL A 187 3.35 -16.36 -5.67
CA VAL A 187 4.69 -16.57 -6.23
C VAL A 187 4.80 -17.92 -6.93
N ARG A 188 5.74 -18.03 -7.86
CA ARG A 188 6.03 -19.28 -8.59
C ARG A 188 7.31 -19.92 -8.07
N ASP A 189 7.23 -21.19 -7.67
CA ASP A 189 8.43 -21.97 -7.32
C ASP A 189 9.10 -22.48 -8.60
N THR A 190 10.09 -21.72 -9.07
CA THR A 190 10.83 -22.00 -10.30
C THR A 190 11.73 -23.24 -10.18
N ALA A 191 12.07 -23.67 -8.96
CA ALA A 191 12.87 -24.88 -8.71
C ALA A 191 12.02 -26.17 -8.77
N ASN A 192 10.73 -26.08 -8.40
CA ASN A 192 9.81 -27.20 -8.27
C ASN A 192 8.63 -27.10 -9.27
N GLY A 193 8.95 -26.97 -10.57
CA GLY A 193 7.97 -27.13 -11.64
C GLY A 193 7.01 -25.96 -11.86
N ASN A 194 7.39 -24.74 -11.42
CA ASN A 194 6.59 -23.52 -11.53
C ASN A 194 5.27 -23.56 -10.71
N ALA A 195 5.27 -24.32 -9.60
CA ALA A 195 4.13 -24.46 -8.71
C ALA A 195 3.73 -23.11 -8.09
N LEU A 196 2.41 -22.87 -7.99
CA LEU A 196 1.85 -21.70 -7.32
C LEU A 196 1.98 -21.85 -5.80
N ASN A 197 2.56 -20.84 -5.16
CA ASN A 197 2.67 -20.74 -3.71
C ASN A 197 2.20 -19.34 -3.27
N ALA A 198 1.88 -19.18 -2.00
CA ALA A 198 1.31 -17.95 -1.45
C ALA A 198 2.16 -17.44 -0.28
N ILE A 199 2.65 -16.21 -0.37
CA ILE A 199 3.35 -15.53 0.72
C ILE A 199 2.33 -14.77 1.57
N GLY A 200 2.16 -15.20 2.81
CA GLY A 200 1.36 -14.49 3.81
C GLY A 200 2.24 -13.62 4.69
N PHE A 201 2.18 -12.31 4.52
CA PHE A 201 2.77 -11.37 5.46
C PHE A 201 1.96 -11.29 6.76
N ASN A 202 2.56 -10.65 7.76
CA ASN A 202 2.00 -10.50 9.09
C ASN A 202 1.23 -9.18 9.17
N PHE A 203 -0.05 -9.19 8.81
CA PHE A 203 -0.89 -7.97 8.86
C PHE A 203 -1.26 -7.59 10.31
N ASN A 204 -1.12 -6.30 10.65
CA ASN A 204 -1.39 -5.77 12.00
C ASN A 204 -2.21 -4.46 12.02
N GLY A 205 -2.99 -4.22 10.96
CA GLY A 205 -3.77 -2.99 10.81
C GLY A 205 -2.89 -1.76 10.64
N TRP A 206 -1.93 -1.81 9.72
CA TRP A 206 -0.94 -0.75 9.41
C TRP A 206 -0.22 -0.21 10.67
N GLY A 207 0.18 -1.12 11.55
CA GLY A 207 0.91 -0.77 12.77
C GLY A 207 0.06 -0.26 13.93
N ASN A 208 -1.25 -0.55 13.93
CA ASN A 208 -2.12 -0.32 15.08
C ASN A 208 -1.71 -1.20 16.28
N ALA A 209 -1.48 -2.50 16.05
CA ALA A 209 -0.94 -3.39 17.07
C ALA A 209 0.51 -3.76 16.79
N ASN A 210 1.39 -3.56 17.77
CA ASN A 210 2.73 -4.16 17.75
C ASN A 210 2.61 -5.64 18.13
N THR A 211 1.97 -6.40 17.26
CA THR A 211 1.90 -7.85 17.18
C THR A 211 2.57 -8.26 15.88
N ASP A 212 3.53 -9.17 15.94
CA ASP A 212 4.32 -9.63 14.79
C ASP A 212 3.54 -10.49 13.78
N GLY A 213 2.20 -10.49 13.83
CA GLY A 213 1.24 -11.29 13.07
C GLY A 213 1.44 -12.81 13.04
N ALA A 214 2.51 -13.32 13.66
CA ALA A 214 2.88 -14.73 13.74
C ALA A 214 2.23 -15.46 14.92
N GLY A 215 1.42 -14.75 15.72
CA GLY A 215 0.82 -15.30 16.94
C GLY A 215 1.83 -15.51 18.06
N GLN A 216 2.98 -14.82 18.04
CA GLN A 216 3.81 -14.77 19.24
C GLN A 216 3.02 -14.07 20.35
N SER A 217 3.05 -14.68 21.53
CA SER A 217 2.39 -14.14 22.71
C SER A 217 2.97 -12.77 23.08
N ALA A 218 2.20 -11.99 23.85
CA ALA A 218 2.60 -10.66 24.34
C ALA A 218 3.84 -10.64 25.27
N GLY A 219 4.62 -11.72 25.32
CA GLY A 219 5.90 -11.83 26.01
C GLY A 219 7.12 -11.46 25.15
N THR A 220 7.05 -11.50 23.81
CA THR A 220 8.21 -11.16 22.94
C THR A 220 8.31 -9.65 22.67
N ILE A 221 7.20 -8.91 22.80
CA ILE A 221 7.15 -7.45 22.58
C ILE A 221 6.82 -6.79 23.93
N PRO A 222 7.72 -5.95 24.50
CA PRO A 222 7.52 -5.32 25.80
C PRO A 222 6.14 -4.64 25.93
N PRO A 223 5.37 -4.88 27.03
CA PRO A 223 4.02 -4.32 27.19
C PRO A 223 3.92 -2.79 27.06
N ALA A 224 5.00 -2.06 27.38
CA ALA A 224 5.10 -0.62 27.19
C ALA A 224 5.05 -0.19 25.70
N ILE A 225 5.62 -1.01 24.80
CA ILE A 225 5.57 -0.80 23.34
C ILE A 225 4.12 -0.95 22.85
N LEU A 226 3.43 -2.02 23.25
CA LEU A 226 2.03 -2.27 22.90
C LEU A 226 1.09 -1.18 23.44
N ALA A 227 1.34 -0.69 24.66
CA ALA A 227 0.58 0.43 25.24
C ALA A 227 0.91 1.80 24.61
N ALA A 228 1.90 1.88 23.72
CA ALA A 228 2.32 3.09 23.02
C ALA A 228 1.93 3.10 21.53
N SER A 229 1.79 1.96 20.85
CA SER A 229 1.39 1.90 19.42
C SER A 229 0.02 2.52 19.18
N ASN A 230 -0.97 2.20 20.03
CA ASN A 230 -2.30 2.82 20.00
C ASN A 230 -2.27 4.36 20.19
N ARG A 231 -1.16 4.90 20.71
CA ARG A 231 -0.98 6.35 20.95
C ARG A 231 -0.09 7.04 19.91
N SER A 232 0.69 6.33 19.08
CA SER A 232 1.58 6.97 18.08
C SER A 232 0.84 7.65 16.93
N LYS A 233 -0.44 7.31 16.70
CA LYS A 233 -1.36 8.03 15.79
C LYS A 233 -2.41 8.87 16.55
N ALA A 234 -2.16 9.18 17.83
CA ALA A 234 -3.08 9.91 18.73
C ALA A 234 -4.52 9.35 18.78
N GLY A 235 -4.70 8.04 18.59
CA GLY A 235 -6.01 7.37 18.55
C GLY A 235 -6.86 7.68 17.31
N LYS A 236 -6.32 8.36 16.28
CA LYS A 236 -7.10 8.81 15.10
C LYS A 236 -7.44 7.71 14.10
N PHE A 237 -6.72 6.59 14.10
CA PHE A 237 -6.82 5.52 13.08
C PHE A 237 -7.03 4.14 13.70
N PHE A 238 -7.79 4.03 14.79
CA PHE A 238 -8.17 2.71 15.29
C PHE A 238 -9.29 2.12 14.44
N GLN A 239 -8.99 0.98 13.84
CA GLN A 239 -9.88 0.20 13.00
C GLN A 239 -9.84 -1.27 13.45
N ALA A 240 -10.95 -1.99 13.35
CA ALA A 240 -10.95 -3.43 13.57
C ALA A 240 -10.17 -4.13 12.44
N PHE A 241 -9.23 -5.00 12.79
CA PHE A 241 -8.38 -5.73 11.83
C PHE A 241 -8.14 -7.22 12.20
N SER A 242 -8.78 -7.71 13.28
CA SER A 242 -8.51 -9.03 13.87
C SER A 242 -8.86 -10.21 12.95
N GLN A 243 -9.78 -10.01 12.00
CA GLN A 243 -10.22 -11.01 11.02
C GLN A 243 -9.39 -10.95 9.73
N ASP A 244 -8.87 -9.77 9.37
CA ASP A 244 -8.12 -9.54 8.12
C ASP A 244 -6.91 -10.46 7.96
N SER A 245 -6.22 -10.79 9.06
CA SER A 245 -5.07 -11.72 9.08
C SER A 245 -5.37 -13.13 8.54
N ARG A 246 -6.66 -13.49 8.39
CA ARG A 246 -7.15 -14.77 7.86
C ARG A 246 -7.22 -14.79 6.33
N VAL A 247 -7.39 -13.64 5.68
CA VAL A 247 -7.67 -13.52 4.24
C VAL A 247 -6.56 -14.18 3.41
N ALA A 248 -5.29 -13.88 3.69
CA ALA A 248 -4.13 -14.54 3.06
C ALA A 248 -4.14 -16.08 3.17
N GLY A 249 -4.57 -16.63 4.31
CA GLY A 249 -4.63 -18.08 4.51
C GLY A 249 -5.76 -18.74 3.73
N TRP A 250 -6.93 -18.10 3.70
CA TRP A 250 -8.06 -18.56 2.90
C TRP A 250 -7.76 -18.50 1.40
N MET A 251 -7.13 -17.41 0.92
CA MET A 251 -6.72 -17.26 -0.48
C MET A 251 -5.74 -18.35 -0.92
N ALA A 252 -4.74 -18.68 -0.09
CA ALA A 252 -3.82 -19.78 -0.36
C ALA A 252 -4.56 -21.12 -0.50
N GLN A 253 -5.46 -21.43 0.44
CA GLN A 253 -6.27 -22.65 0.41
C GLN A 253 -7.17 -22.72 -0.83
N ALA A 254 -7.86 -21.63 -1.17
CA ALA A 254 -8.76 -21.54 -2.32
C ALA A 254 -8.06 -21.79 -3.68
N ASN A 255 -6.75 -21.51 -3.77
CA ASN A 255 -5.95 -21.74 -4.97
C ASN A 255 -5.09 -23.03 -4.90
N GLY A 256 -5.23 -23.83 -3.84
CA GLY A 256 -4.40 -25.03 -3.63
C GLY A 256 -2.90 -24.72 -3.45
N ALA A 257 -2.57 -23.49 -3.07
CA ALA A 257 -1.20 -22.98 -2.93
C ALA A 257 -0.68 -23.23 -1.51
N ASN A 258 0.60 -23.58 -1.36
CA ASN A 258 1.20 -23.66 -0.03
C ASN A 258 1.38 -22.24 0.55
N LEU A 259 0.89 -22.02 1.77
CA LEU A 259 1.09 -20.76 2.49
C LEU A 259 2.46 -20.74 3.17
N ILE A 260 3.32 -19.83 2.75
CA ILE A 260 4.60 -19.53 3.38
C ILE A 260 4.43 -18.23 4.17
N ARG A 261 4.66 -18.27 5.47
CA ARG A 261 4.65 -17.05 6.29
C ARG A 261 5.96 -16.29 6.12
N SER A 262 5.85 -14.96 6.07
CA SER A 262 6.99 -14.08 6.16
C SER A 262 7.38 -13.82 7.63
N THR A 263 8.63 -13.46 7.87
CA THR A 263 9.09 -12.90 9.15
C THR A 263 8.76 -11.40 9.28
N LEU A 264 8.38 -10.74 8.18
CA LEU A 264 8.05 -9.31 8.16
C LEU A 264 6.56 -9.07 8.42
N THR A 265 6.30 -8.13 9.33
CA THR A 265 5.07 -7.35 9.37
C THR A 265 5.12 -6.39 8.21
N LEU A 266 4.28 -6.63 7.21
CA LEU A 266 4.33 -5.92 5.94
C LEU A 266 2.99 -6.08 5.24
N GLU A 267 2.70 -5.13 4.36
CA GLU A 267 1.49 -5.12 3.54
C GLU A 267 1.86 -5.15 2.06
N GLY A 268 0.92 -5.56 1.20
CA GLY A 268 1.16 -5.61 -0.22
C GLY A 268 1.33 -4.25 -0.89
N GLY A 269 0.65 -3.20 -0.41
CA GLY A 269 0.82 -1.83 -0.91
C GLY A 269 2.19 -1.23 -0.55
N ALA A 270 2.91 -1.82 0.42
CA ALA A 270 4.25 -1.43 0.81
C ALA A 270 5.38 -1.99 -0.09
N ILE A 271 5.05 -2.86 -1.06
CA ILE A 271 6.02 -3.47 -1.98
C ILE A 271 5.57 -3.33 -3.43
N GLU A 272 6.41 -2.72 -4.25
CA GLU A 272 6.26 -2.70 -5.72
C GLU A 272 7.40 -3.53 -6.35
N PHE A 273 7.13 -4.32 -7.40
CA PHE A 273 8.09 -5.30 -7.93
C PHE A 273 8.08 -5.42 -9.47
N ASP A 274 9.25 -5.54 -10.09
CA ASP A 274 9.43 -5.53 -11.57
C ASP A 274 9.33 -6.90 -12.26
N GLY A 275 9.01 -7.97 -11.52
CA GLY A 275 9.04 -9.36 -11.98
C GLY A 275 10.45 -9.95 -12.17
N ASP A 276 11.50 -9.14 -12.13
CA ASP A 276 12.87 -9.44 -12.56
C ASP A 276 13.89 -9.43 -11.41
N GLY A 277 13.46 -9.10 -10.19
CA GLY A 277 14.27 -9.14 -8.96
C GLY A 277 14.47 -7.77 -8.30
N THR A 278 13.80 -6.73 -8.77
CA THR A 278 13.86 -5.38 -8.21
C THR A 278 12.58 -5.07 -7.46
N ALA A 279 12.71 -4.70 -6.20
CA ALA A 279 11.61 -4.11 -5.43
C ALA A 279 11.84 -2.61 -5.22
N ILE A 280 10.76 -1.83 -5.12
CA ILE A 280 10.75 -0.48 -4.58
C ILE A 280 9.93 -0.52 -3.30
N LEU A 281 10.51 -0.01 -2.20
CA LEU A 281 9.90 0.06 -0.87
C LEU A 281 10.06 1.47 -0.32
N THR A 282 9.19 1.88 0.59
CA THR A 282 9.40 3.07 1.43
C THR A 282 10.02 2.72 2.78
N GLU A 283 10.96 3.54 3.23
CA GLU A 283 11.60 3.38 4.55
C GLU A 283 10.59 3.62 5.68
N SER A 284 9.72 4.62 5.51
CA SER A 284 8.68 5.02 6.45
C SER A 284 7.61 3.97 6.74
N SER A 285 7.29 3.09 5.78
CA SER A 285 6.38 1.98 6.02
C SER A 285 7.10 0.76 6.59
N VAL A 286 8.18 0.30 5.93
CA VAL A 286 8.80 -1.01 6.23
C VAL A 286 9.80 -0.94 7.39
N LEU A 287 10.62 0.12 7.44
CA LEU A 287 11.62 0.37 8.48
C LEU A 287 11.01 1.20 9.61
N HIS A 288 9.81 0.80 10.04
CA HIS A 288 9.08 1.46 11.13
C HIS A 288 8.83 0.47 12.28
N VAL A 289 9.06 0.94 13.50
CA VAL A 289 9.04 0.14 14.74
C VAL A 289 7.67 -0.46 15.08
N ASN A 290 6.58 0.12 14.55
CA ASN A 290 5.22 -0.47 14.67
C ASN A 290 4.92 -1.57 13.64
N ARG A 291 5.80 -1.78 12.65
CA ARG A 291 5.78 -2.95 11.77
C ARG A 291 6.75 -3.98 12.30
N ASN A 292 8.04 -3.66 12.20
CA ASN A 292 9.13 -4.62 12.37
C ASN A 292 10.03 -4.22 13.55
N PRO A 293 9.55 -4.34 14.81
CA PRO A 293 10.32 -3.93 15.99
C PRO A 293 11.64 -4.70 16.16
N HIS A 294 11.75 -5.89 15.58
CA HIS A 294 12.98 -6.69 15.56
C HIS A 294 14.11 -6.07 14.71
N LEU A 295 13.83 -5.02 13.92
CA LEU A 295 14.82 -4.24 13.18
C LEU A 295 15.43 -3.09 14.00
N PHE A 296 15.10 -2.98 15.29
CA PHE A 296 15.49 -1.88 16.17
C PHE A 296 16.15 -2.37 17.46
N ASP A 297 17.12 -1.62 17.97
CA ASP A 297 17.40 -1.60 19.40
C ASP A 297 16.32 -0.74 20.09
N ILE A 298 15.70 -1.26 21.15
CA ILE A 298 14.59 -0.60 21.87
C ILE A 298 14.89 -0.59 23.37
N PRO A 299 15.81 0.27 23.84
CA PRO A 299 16.24 0.29 25.22
C PRO A 299 15.06 0.57 26.17
N ASN A 300 14.94 -0.27 27.20
CA ASN A 300 13.86 -0.26 28.19
C ASN A 300 12.45 -0.44 27.61
N GLY A 301 12.31 -0.94 26.37
CA GLY A 301 11.00 -1.10 25.71
C GLY A 301 10.29 0.23 25.39
N ALA A 302 11.05 1.33 25.24
CA ALA A 302 10.48 2.64 24.91
C ALA A 302 10.64 2.96 23.42
N ILE A 303 9.51 2.97 22.67
CA ILE A 303 9.48 3.31 21.23
C ILE A 303 10.19 4.64 20.93
N ALA A 304 10.04 5.64 21.80
CA ALA A 304 10.65 6.97 21.62
C ALA A 304 12.20 6.95 21.59
N ASN A 305 12.82 5.87 22.07
CA ASN A 305 14.26 5.66 22.09
C ASN A 305 14.72 4.60 21.06
N ALA A 306 13.80 4.07 20.24
CA ALA A 306 14.11 3.01 19.29
C ALA A 306 15.08 3.49 18.21
N THR A 307 16.18 2.75 18.00
CA THR A 307 17.21 3.05 17.01
C THR A 307 17.29 1.92 16.00
N LEU A 308 17.20 2.25 14.70
CA LEU A 308 17.25 1.26 13.63
C LEU A 308 18.62 0.54 13.63
N LEU A 309 18.59 -0.79 13.55
CA LEU A 309 19.81 -1.59 13.51
C LEU A 309 20.54 -1.40 12.16
N PRO A 310 21.89 -1.36 12.12
CA PRO A 310 22.64 -1.24 10.88
C PRO A 310 22.32 -2.32 9.84
N THR A 311 21.93 -3.52 10.29
CA THR A 311 21.56 -4.67 9.45
C THR A 311 20.12 -4.63 8.93
N ALA A 312 19.29 -3.65 9.33
CA ALA A 312 17.84 -3.71 9.11
C ALA A 312 17.44 -3.85 7.63
N ARG A 313 18.08 -3.10 6.72
CA ARG A 313 17.82 -3.19 5.27
C ARG A 313 18.25 -4.54 4.70
N ASP A 314 19.34 -5.12 5.20
CA ASP A 314 19.85 -6.42 4.77
C ASP A 314 18.95 -7.56 5.27
N THR A 315 18.39 -7.45 6.48
CA THR A 315 17.38 -8.37 7.01
C THR A 315 16.11 -8.36 6.15
N VAL A 316 15.61 -7.18 5.75
CA VAL A 316 14.46 -7.07 4.83
C VAL A 316 14.81 -7.67 3.46
N LEU A 317 15.98 -7.35 2.90
CA LEU A 317 16.42 -7.91 1.61
C LEU A 317 16.51 -9.44 1.65
N ALA A 318 17.10 -10.02 2.69
CA ALA A 318 17.23 -11.46 2.83
C ALA A 318 15.87 -12.17 2.88
N GLU A 319 14.89 -11.57 3.57
CA GLU A 319 13.53 -12.14 3.67
C GLU A 319 12.75 -11.99 2.35
N LEU A 320 12.83 -10.84 1.68
CA LEU A 320 12.19 -10.66 0.37
C LEU A 320 12.89 -11.47 -0.74
N GLN A 321 14.19 -11.76 -0.61
CA GLN A 321 14.89 -12.73 -1.44
C GLN A 321 14.37 -14.15 -1.19
N ARG A 322 14.20 -14.54 0.08
CA ARG A 322 13.68 -15.86 0.47
C ARG A 322 12.24 -16.09 0.00
N THR A 323 11.39 -15.05 0.02
CA THR A 323 9.94 -15.18 -0.21
C THR A 323 9.48 -14.79 -1.62
N LEU A 324 10.06 -13.74 -2.21
CA LEU A 324 9.62 -13.18 -3.51
C LEU A 324 10.66 -13.29 -4.63
N GLY A 325 11.92 -13.62 -4.30
CA GLY A 325 13.03 -13.63 -5.27
C GLY A 325 13.64 -12.24 -5.52
N VAL A 326 13.42 -11.27 -4.63
CA VAL A 326 14.06 -9.95 -4.70
C VAL A 326 15.57 -10.09 -4.57
N ARG A 327 16.32 -9.35 -5.40
CA ARG A 327 17.79 -9.26 -5.40
C ARG A 327 18.29 -7.83 -5.15
N LYS A 328 17.44 -6.82 -5.36
CA LYS A 328 17.73 -5.41 -5.12
C LYS A 328 16.48 -4.70 -4.60
N ILE A 329 16.65 -3.87 -3.56
CA ILE A 329 15.62 -2.93 -3.11
C ILE A 329 16.08 -1.51 -3.43
N ILE A 330 15.19 -0.71 -4.02
CA ILE A 330 15.31 0.74 -4.10
C ILE A 330 14.49 1.33 -2.95
N TRP A 331 15.20 1.97 -2.01
CA TRP A 331 14.60 2.54 -0.80
C TRP A 331 14.21 4.00 -1.03
N LEU A 332 12.91 4.28 -1.08
CA LEU A 332 12.34 5.63 -1.07
C LEU A 332 12.14 6.12 0.37
N PRO A 333 12.33 7.42 0.68
CA PRO A 333 11.98 7.94 2.00
C PRO A 333 10.51 7.66 2.41
N GLY A 334 9.57 7.80 1.48
CA GLY A 334 8.13 7.84 1.80
C GLY A 334 7.79 8.97 2.78
N THR A 335 6.67 8.90 3.49
CA THR A 335 6.25 9.98 4.39
C THR A 335 7.29 10.22 5.50
N ALA A 336 7.63 11.47 5.80
CA ALA A 336 8.89 11.79 6.48
C ALA A 336 8.98 11.30 7.95
N THR A 337 9.53 10.10 8.16
CA THR A 337 9.78 9.53 9.50
C THR A 337 11.19 8.93 9.63
N PHE A 338 12.10 9.68 10.26
CA PHE A 338 13.33 9.13 10.83
C PHE A 338 13.42 9.52 12.32
N PRO A 339 13.60 8.56 13.25
CA PRO A 339 14.14 8.85 14.57
C PRO A 339 15.51 9.54 14.43
N ARG A 340 15.84 10.48 15.34
CA ARG A 340 17.15 11.14 15.33
C ARG A 340 18.27 10.08 15.39
N GLY A 341 19.21 10.14 14.46
CA GLY A 341 20.43 9.32 14.49
C GLY A 341 20.37 7.99 13.74
N SER A 342 19.28 7.66 13.03
CA SER A 342 19.08 6.35 12.37
C SER A 342 20.02 5.99 11.20
N GLY A 343 20.96 6.86 10.81
CA GLY A 343 21.96 6.58 9.77
C GLY A 343 21.44 6.61 8.33
N VAL A 344 22.34 6.89 7.36
CA VAL A 344 22.10 6.96 5.89
C VAL A 344 20.76 7.63 5.50
N GLY A 345 20.54 8.82 6.08
CA GLY A 345 19.31 9.61 6.03
C GLY A 345 19.20 10.53 7.26
N GLY A 346 19.68 10.04 8.41
CA GLY A 346 19.63 10.73 9.71
C GLY A 346 20.62 11.89 9.96
N ALA A 347 21.29 12.45 8.94
CA ALA A 347 22.17 13.61 9.12
C ALA A 347 21.38 14.93 8.99
N GLY A 348 20.53 15.21 9.97
CA GLY A 348 19.63 16.37 9.96
C GLY A 348 18.18 16.06 9.61
N GLY A 349 17.70 14.85 9.94
CA GLY A 349 16.28 14.52 9.85
C GLY A 349 15.42 15.58 10.52
N ALA A 350 14.53 16.20 9.74
CA ALA A 350 13.63 17.23 10.23
C ALA A 350 12.76 16.67 11.38
N SER A 351 12.38 17.54 12.30
CA SER A 351 11.42 17.22 13.36
C SER A 351 10.17 16.56 12.77
N THR A 352 9.75 15.44 13.37
CA THR A 352 8.50 14.73 13.08
C THR A 352 7.37 15.74 12.83
N PRO A 353 6.66 15.70 11.70
CA PRO A 353 5.38 16.38 11.58
C PRO A 353 4.49 15.85 12.71
N ALA A 354 3.99 16.73 13.58
CA ALA A 354 3.11 16.35 14.69
C ALA A 354 1.69 15.92 14.24
N GLY A 355 1.59 15.42 13.00
CA GLY A 355 0.36 15.18 12.26
C GLY A 355 0.60 14.37 10.99
N GLU A 356 1.50 13.37 11.04
CA GLU A 356 1.47 12.27 10.06
C GLU A 356 0.06 11.66 10.02
N SER A 357 -0.58 11.73 8.84
CA SER A 357 -1.99 11.43 8.63
C SER A 357 -2.25 10.28 7.66
N ASP A 358 -1.22 9.71 7.04
CA ASP A 358 -1.35 8.46 6.29
C ASP A 358 -1.41 7.28 7.28
N ILE A 359 -2.46 6.47 7.18
CA ILE A 359 -2.62 5.25 7.99
C ILE A 359 -1.55 4.21 7.64
N THR A 360 -1.16 4.12 6.37
CA THR A 360 -0.24 3.11 5.83
C THR A 360 1.23 3.38 6.18
N ASN A 361 1.55 4.56 6.72
CA ASN A 361 2.92 5.09 6.88
C ASN A 361 3.66 5.23 5.53
N GLY A 362 2.96 5.67 4.48
CA GLY A 362 3.56 5.98 3.19
C GLY A 362 3.82 4.75 2.34
N HIS A 363 2.79 3.95 2.05
CA HIS A 363 2.91 2.83 1.11
C HIS A 363 3.47 3.25 -0.26
N VAL A 364 4.24 2.35 -0.89
CA VAL A 364 4.96 2.67 -2.12
C VAL A 364 4.03 2.78 -3.33
N ASP A 365 2.88 2.12 -3.30
CA ASP A 365 1.86 2.18 -4.36
C ASP A 365 1.15 3.55 -4.50
N PHE A 366 1.44 4.50 -3.61
CA PHE A 366 1.12 5.93 -3.75
C PHE A 366 2.28 6.80 -4.22
N TYR A 367 3.49 6.25 -4.41
CA TYR A 367 4.68 7.01 -4.82
C TYR A 367 5.37 6.48 -6.07
N ALA A 368 5.44 5.16 -6.27
CA ALA A 368 6.16 4.56 -7.39
C ALA A 368 5.57 3.20 -7.80
N ARG A 369 5.33 3.01 -9.10
CA ARG A 369 4.86 1.75 -9.71
C ARG A 369 5.67 1.40 -10.95
N PHE A 370 5.97 0.13 -11.21
CA PHE A 370 6.57 -0.28 -12.48
C PHE A 370 5.53 -0.23 -13.60
N LEU A 371 5.93 0.26 -14.77
CA LEU A 371 5.14 0.22 -16.01
C LEU A 371 5.66 -0.83 -17.00
N ALA A 372 6.92 -1.20 -16.84
CA ALA A 372 7.66 -2.23 -17.55
C ALA A 372 9.03 -2.40 -16.84
N PRO A 373 9.80 -3.47 -17.11
CA PRO A 373 11.15 -3.60 -16.57
C PRO A 373 12.04 -2.40 -16.90
N GLY A 374 12.56 -1.74 -15.87
CA GLY A 374 13.36 -0.50 -15.98
C GLY A 374 12.55 0.79 -16.22
N VAL A 375 11.21 0.76 -16.18
CA VAL A 375 10.35 1.95 -16.30
C VAL A 375 9.45 2.09 -15.08
N VAL A 376 9.54 3.23 -14.40
CA VAL A 376 8.81 3.52 -13.16
C VAL A 376 7.91 4.74 -13.35
N ALA A 377 6.60 4.57 -13.17
CA ALA A 377 5.69 5.67 -12.86
C ALA A 377 5.99 6.18 -11.45
N CYS A 378 6.00 7.50 -11.23
CA CYS A 378 6.04 8.05 -9.89
C CYS A 378 5.01 9.16 -9.69
N CYS A 379 4.42 9.25 -8.50
CA CYS A 379 3.62 10.40 -8.12
C CYS A 379 4.51 11.63 -7.95
N TYR A 380 4.13 12.76 -8.57
CA TYR A 380 4.83 14.04 -8.40
C TYR A 380 3.82 15.18 -8.26
N ASP A 381 3.68 15.72 -7.04
CA ASP A 381 2.87 16.92 -6.81
C ASP A 381 3.61 18.16 -7.34
N ALA A 382 3.23 18.58 -8.55
CA ALA A 382 3.72 19.81 -9.16
C ALA A 382 3.06 21.08 -8.57
N SER A 383 2.02 20.95 -7.74
CA SER A 383 1.39 22.09 -7.08
C SER A 383 2.33 22.71 -6.04
N ASN A 384 2.10 23.97 -5.69
CA ASN A 384 2.87 24.63 -4.62
C ASN A 384 2.39 24.25 -3.21
N SER A 385 1.79 23.07 -3.04
CA SER A 385 1.57 22.48 -1.71
C SER A 385 2.95 22.08 -1.13
N THR A 386 3.45 22.85 -0.15
CA THR A 386 4.85 22.72 0.28
C THR A 386 5.17 21.40 1.01
N GLY A 387 4.13 20.65 1.43
CA GLY A 387 4.27 19.33 2.07
C GLY A 387 4.41 18.21 1.03
N GLU A 388 3.34 17.94 0.29
CA GLU A 388 3.30 16.83 -0.69
C GLU A 388 4.31 17.02 -1.81
N ARG A 389 4.55 18.25 -2.28
CA ARG A 389 5.62 18.49 -3.27
C ARG A 389 7.01 18.16 -2.74
N ALA A 390 7.32 18.49 -1.49
CA ALA A 390 8.64 18.18 -0.92
C ALA A 390 8.83 16.67 -0.71
N LEU A 391 7.78 15.98 -0.29
CA LEU A 391 7.72 14.53 -0.14
C LEU A 391 7.89 13.81 -1.49
N THR A 392 7.03 14.13 -2.47
CA THR A 392 7.06 13.49 -3.78
C THR A 392 8.33 13.81 -4.56
N ASP A 393 8.89 15.03 -4.45
CA ASP A 393 10.19 15.34 -5.04
C ASP A 393 11.34 14.56 -4.39
N ALA A 394 11.34 14.36 -3.06
CA ALA A 394 12.36 13.54 -2.39
C ALA A 394 12.32 12.07 -2.86
N ASN A 395 11.12 11.50 -3.02
CA ASN A 395 10.94 10.15 -3.59
C ASN A 395 11.41 10.09 -5.06
N ARG A 396 11.04 11.08 -5.87
CA ARG A 396 11.43 11.21 -7.29
C ARG A 396 12.94 11.36 -7.47
N GLN A 397 13.58 12.21 -6.66
CA GLN A 397 15.04 12.37 -6.63
C GLN A 397 15.75 11.08 -6.23
N ARG A 398 15.16 10.25 -5.35
CA ARG A 398 15.73 8.96 -4.95
C ARG A 398 15.67 7.91 -6.06
N LEU A 399 14.64 7.94 -6.90
CA LEU A 399 14.54 7.12 -8.12
C LEU A 399 15.54 7.56 -9.21
N ALA A 400 15.85 8.86 -9.29
CA ALA A 400 16.74 9.41 -10.30
C ALA A 400 18.15 8.80 -10.22
N GLY A 401 18.65 8.33 -11.37
CA GLY A 401 19.96 7.69 -11.46
C GLY A 401 20.05 6.27 -10.88
N GLN A 402 18.95 5.70 -10.39
CA GLN A 402 18.92 4.29 -10.01
C GLN A 402 19.02 3.38 -11.24
N THR A 403 19.49 2.16 -10.98
CA THR A 403 19.34 1.01 -11.87
C THR A 403 18.45 -0.03 -11.20
N ASP A 404 17.91 -0.95 -11.98
CA ASP A 404 17.22 -2.12 -11.45
C ASP A 404 18.21 -3.27 -11.07
N ALA A 405 17.70 -4.44 -10.70
CA ALA A 405 18.47 -5.62 -10.33
C ALA A 405 19.24 -6.28 -11.49
N ASN A 406 18.97 -5.87 -12.73
CA ASN A 406 19.66 -6.29 -13.95
C ASN A 406 20.58 -5.20 -14.52
N GLY A 407 20.73 -4.08 -13.81
CA GLY A 407 21.58 -2.96 -14.21
C GLY A 407 20.96 -2.04 -15.26
N ARG A 408 19.68 -2.21 -15.62
CA ARG A 408 18.98 -1.30 -16.54
C ARG A 408 18.74 0.04 -15.81
N PRO A 409 19.12 1.20 -16.38
CA PRO A 409 18.86 2.50 -15.77
C PRO A 409 17.36 2.79 -15.77
N LEU A 410 16.83 3.35 -14.68
CA LEU A 410 15.40 3.63 -14.59
C LEU A 410 14.99 4.82 -15.46
N LYS A 411 13.96 4.60 -16.28
CA LYS A 411 13.18 5.67 -16.90
C LYS A 411 12.03 6.05 -15.98
N ILE A 412 11.96 7.32 -15.59
CA ILE A 412 10.89 7.86 -14.74
C ILE A 412 9.76 8.44 -15.62
N VAL A 413 8.51 8.19 -15.23
CA VAL A 413 7.29 8.75 -15.82
C VAL A 413 6.49 9.42 -14.71
N GLU A 414 6.36 10.75 -14.76
CA GLU A 414 5.66 11.49 -13.71
C GLU A 414 4.13 11.39 -13.92
N LEU A 415 3.42 10.99 -12.87
CA LEU A 415 1.96 11.10 -12.74
C LEU A 415 1.65 12.22 -11.76
N VAL A 416 1.05 13.30 -12.28
CA VAL A 416 0.67 14.48 -11.49
C VAL A 416 -0.72 14.24 -10.91
N PRO A 417 -0.93 14.39 -9.58
CA PRO A 417 -2.24 14.23 -8.95
C PRO A 417 -3.24 15.30 -9.45
N PRO A 418 -4.56 15.06 -9.31
CA PRO A 418 -5.57 16.07 -9.62
C PRO A 418 -5.43 17.30 -8.72
N VAL A 419 -5.82 18.47 -9.23
CA VAL A 419 -5.89 19.72 -8.45
C VAL A 419 -7.33 20.15 -8.15
N SER A 420 -8.31 19.45 -8.72
CA SER A 420 -9.74 19.63 -8.49
C SER A 420 -10.43 18.28 -8.35
N TYR A 421 -11.34 18.14 -7.38
CA TYR A 421 -12.08 16.88 -7.12
C TYR A 421 -13.53 16.94 -7.62
N GLY A 422 -13.97 18.13 -8.05
CA GLY A 422 -15.23 18.36 -8.75
C GLY A 422 -16.49 17.89 -8.01
N THR A 423 -17.46 17.42 -8.79
CA THR A 423 -18.71 16.83 -8.32
C THR A 423 -19.00 15.60 -9.17
N SER A 424 -19.02 14.43 -8.54
CA SER A 424 -19.23 13.13 -9.20
C SER A 424 -20.70 12.74 -9.09
N ALA A 425 -21.41 12.60 -10.22
CA ALA A 425 -22.81 12.18 -10.23
C ALA A 425 -23.75 13.01 -9.32
N GLY A 426 -23.45 14.30 -9.11
CA GLY A 426 -24.19 15.17 -8.19
C GLY A 426 -23.71 15.14 -6.73
N THR A 427 -22.73 14.29 -6.38
CA THR A 427 -22.08 14.24 -5.07
C THR A 427 -20.80 15.06 -5.06
N THR A 428 -20.73 16.05 -4.16
CA THR A 428 -19.50 16.76 -3.80
C THR A 428 -19.02 16.22 -2.45
N LEU A 429 -17.73 15.93 -2.31
CA LEU A 429 -17.14 15.50 -1.04
C LEU A 429 -17.05 16.67 -0.06
N ASN A 430 -17.36 16.44 1.21
CA ASN A 430 -17.21 17.43 2.27
C ASN A 430 -15.78 17.47 2.83
N ASP A 431 -15.44 18.51 3.60
CA ASP A 431 -14.10 18.73 4.17
C ASP A 431 -13.55 17.53 4.98
N ARG A 432 -14.43 16.74 5.62
CA ARG A 432 -14.04 15.56 6.39
C ARG A 432 -13.69 14.37 5.48
N GLN A 433 -14.43 14.18 4.39
CA GLN A 433 -14.07 13.19 3.37
C GLN A 433 -12.78 13.58 2.64
N MET A 434 -12.54 14.88 2.50
CA MET A 434 -11.31 15.42 1.93
C MET A 434 -10.10 15.32 2.88
N SER A 435 -10.28 15.11 4.19
CA SER A 435 -9.17 15.11 5.16
C SER A 435 -8.27 13.88 5.10
N HIS A 436 -8.71 12.80 4.43
CA HIS A 436 -7.97 11.56 4.21
C HIS A 436 -8.00 11.13 2.73
N PHE A 437 -8.24 12.08 1.82
CA PHE A 437 -8.52 11.77 0.42
C PHE A 437 -7.25 11.38 -0.36
N ALA A 438 -7.16 10.12 -0.80
CA ALA A 438 -6.00 9.56 -1.47
C ALA A 438 -5.98 9.83 -2.98
N ALA A 439 -5.64 11.08 -3.33
CA ALA A 439 -5.63 11.63 -4.69
C ALA A 439 -4.46 11.14 -5.60
N GLY A 440 -4.38 9.84 -5.89
CA GLY A 440 -3.25 9.29 -6.67
C GLY A 440 -3.65 8.50 -7.91
N TYR A 441 -3.46 9.05 -9.12
CA TYR A 441 -3.57 8.27 -10.38
C TYR A 441 -2.59 7.08 -10.43
N ILE A 442 -1.49 7.19 -9.70
CA ILE A 442 -0.46 6.17 -9.49
C ILE A 442 -1.04 4.86 -8.91
N ASN A 443 -2.14 4.92 -8.15
CA ASN A 443 -2.78 3.77 -7.54
C ASN A 443 -3.73 3.04 -8.52
N PHE A 444 -3.30 2.92 -9.78
CA PHE A 444 -3.94 2.10 -10.82
C PHE A 444 -3.65 0.61 -10.58
N TYR A 445 -4.43 -0.27 -11.20
CA TYR A 445 -4.20 -1.72 -11.22
C TYR A 445 -4.10 -2.24 -12.66
N THR A 446 -3.11 -3.07 -12.95
CA THR A 446 -2.93 -3.71 -14.26
C THR A 446 -3.54 -5.12 -14.23
N CYS A 447 -4.39 -5.42 -15.21
CA CYS A 447 -4.96 -6.76 -15.42
C CYS A 447 -4.79 -7.17 -16.89
N ASN A 448 -5.15 -8.40 -17.28
CA ASN A 448 -4.88 -8.96 -18.60
C ASN A 448 -5.28 -8.05 -19.78
N GLY A 449 -6.49 -7.47 -19.76
CA GLY A 449 -7.02 -6.65 -20.85
C GLY A 449 -7.07 -5.14 -20.58
N ALA A 450 -6.80 -4.69 -19.35
CA ALA A 450 -6.93 -3.28 -18.99
C ALA A 450 -5.87 -2.82 -17.96
N ILE A 451 -5.56 -1.53 -17.97
CA ILE A 451 -5.08 -0.82 -16.78
C ILE A 451 -6.27 -0.04 -16.24
N VAL A 452 -6.71 -0.37 -15.04
CA VAL A 452 -7.84 0.25 -14.36
C VAL A 452 -7.29 1.40 -13.50
N MET A 453 -7.58 2.62 -13.90
CA MET A 453 -6.96 3.85 -13.37
C MET A 453 -7.98 4.70 -12.61
N PRO A 454 -7.61 5.32 -11.48
CA PRO A 454 -8.45 6.31 -10.82
C PRO A 454 -8.89 7.46 -11.73
N LYS A 455 -10.06 8.02 -11.43
CA LYS A 455 -10.60 9.23 -12.04
C LYS A 455 -11.08 10.16 -10.93
N PHE A 456 -10.74 11.43 -11.02
CA PHE A 456 -11.01 12.41 -9.97
C PHE A 456 -11.86 13.61 -10.43
N ASN A 457 -12.38 13.56 -11.66
CA ASN A 457 -13.19 14.61 -12.29
C ASN A 457 -12.43 15.94 -12.53
N ASP A 458 -11.11 15.86 -12.51
CA ASP A 458 -10.20 16.84 -13.11
C ASP A 458 -9.97 16.42 -14.57
N ALA A 459 -10.82 16.85 -15.50
CA ALA A 459 -10.78 16.37 -16.88
C ALA A 459 -9.41 16.59 -17.58
N ALA A 460 -8.61 17.56 -17.11
CA ALA A 460 -7.27 17.81 -17.63
C ALA A 460 -6.24 16.82 -17.03
N ALA A 461 -6.23 16.67 -15.70
CA ALA A 461 -5.31 15.73 -15.03
C ALA A 461 -5.67 14.26 -15.33
N ASP A 462 -6.98 13.93 -15.39
CA ASP A 462 -7.51 12.62 -15.80
C ASP A 462 -6.95 12.23 -17.17
N ALA A 463 -7.03 13.12 -18.16
CA ALA A 463 -6.51 12.88 -19.50
C ALA A 463 -4.97 12.84 -19.56
N ALA A 464 -4.29 13.67 -18.77
CA ALA A 464 -2.82 13.70 -18.71
C ALA A 464 -2.25 12.39 -18.12
N ALA A 465 -2.87 11.86 -17.06
CA ALA A 465 -2.48 10.59 -16.44
C ALA A 465 -2.61 9.41 -17.42
N VAL A 466 -3.72 9.33 -18.15
CA VAL A 466 -3.92 8.33 -19.22
C VAL A 466 -2.85 8.47 -20.31
N ALA A 467 -2.58 9.70 -20.76
CA ALA A 467 -1.59 9.96 -21.81
C ALA A 467 -0.16 9.58 -21.38
N ALA A 468 0.20 9.80 -20.11
CA ALA A 468 1.53 9.50 -19.57
C ALA A 468 1.87 7.99 -19.60
N ILE A 469 0.90 7.12 -19.26
CA ILE A 469 1.14 5.66 -19.21
C ILE A 469 0.74 4.91 -20.50
N ARG A 470 -0.02 5.53 -21.40
CA ARG A 470 -0.45 4.93 -22.69
C ARG A 470 0.67 4.26 -23.50
N PRO A 471 1.92 4.78 -23.55
CA PRO A 471 3.03 4.13 -24.27
C PRO A 471 3.42 2.74 -23.72
N TYR A 472 3.11 2.44 -22.45
CA TYR A 472 3.51 1.21 -21.77
C TYR A 472 2.37 0.21 -21.60
N ALA A 473 1.12 0.67 -21.75
CA ALA A 473 -0.07 -0.16 -21.62
C ALA A 473 -0.21 -1.26 -22.71
N GLY A 474 0.64 -1.28 -23.74
CA GLY A 474 0.61 -2.31 -24.79
C GLY A 474 -0.77 -2.41 -25.46
N ASN A 475 -1.34 -3.62 -25.51
CA ASN A 475 -2.68 -3.89 -26.05
C ASN A 475 -3.81 -3.63 -25.04
N ARG A 476 -3.51 -3.29 -23.78
CA ARG A 476 -4.52 -3.07 -22.73
C ARG A 476 -5.30 -1.79 -22.99
N ALA A 477 -6.60 -1.80 -22.74
CA ALA A 477 -7.35 -0.55 -22.58
C ALA A 477 -6.84 0.20 -21.34
N ILE A 478 -6.90 1.53 -21.32
CA ILE A 478 -6.84 2.26 -20.03
C ILE A 478 -8.29 2.62 -19.71
N VAL A 479 -8.77 2.10 -18.58
CA VAL A 479 -10.16 2.23 -18.14
C VAL A 479 -10.18 3.08 -16.89
N GLN A 480 -10.64 4.32 -17.03
CA GLN A 480 -10.78 5.21 -15.89
C GLN A 480 -12.06 4.89 -15.11
N VAL A 481 -11.95 4.84 -13.77
CA VAL A 481 -13.04 4.59 -12.84
C VAL A 481 -13.08 5.73 -11.83
N ASP A 482 -14.23 6.38 -11.68
CA ASP A 482 -14.47 7.31 -10.59
C ASP A 482 -14.54 6.53 -9.27
N ILE A 483 -13.64 6.87 -8.35
CA ILE A 483 -13.42 6.18 -7.07
C ILE A 483 -13.52 7.13 -5.86
N LEU A 484 -14.29 8.22 -5.95
CA LEU A 484 -14.35 9.23 -4.89
C LEU A 484 -14.73 8.67 -3.49
N GLY A 485 -15.47 7.56 -3.41
CA GLY A 485 -15.78 6.84 -2.18
C GLY A 485 -14.57 6.10 -1.62
N ILE A 486 -13.93 5.23 -2.42
CA ILE A 486 -12.71 4.49 -2.02
C ILE A 486 -11.61 5.47 -1.59
N ALA A 487 -11.36 6.49 -2.41
CA ALA A 487 -10.35 7.50 -2.16
C ALA A 487 -10.60 8.32 -0.88
N SER A 488 -11.86 8.52 -0.47
CA SER A 488 -12.19 9.23 0.78
C SER A 488 -11.80 8.50 2.07
N GLY A 489 -11.44 7.22 2.00
CA GLY A 489 -10.92 6.45 3.13
C GLY A 489 -9.41 6.14 3.06
N GLY A 490 -8.64 6.83 2.21
CA GLY A 490 -7.18 6.77 2.25
C GLY A 490 -6.51 5.73 1.33
N GLY A 491 -7.24 5.09 0.40
CA GLY A 491 -6.66 4.14 -0.56
C GLY A 491 -7.24 4.26 -1.97
N GLY A 492 -6.90 3.34 -2.87
CA GLY A 492 -7.35 3.38 -4.27
C GLY A 492 -7.63 2.02 -4.91
N ILE A 493 -7.46 1.94 -6.23
CA ILE A 493 -7.78 0.73 -7.02
C ILE A 493 -6.76 -0.38 -6.74
N HIS A 494 -5.47 -0.04 -6.67
CA HIS A 494 -4.43 -1.02 -6.32
C HIS A 494 -4.62 -1.57 -4.90
N CYS A 495 -4.96 -0.72 -3.93
CA CYS A 495 -5.21 -1.12 -2.54
C CYS A 495 -6.40 -2.09 -2.38
N SER A 496 -7.40 -2.03 -3.29
CA SER A 496 -8.62 -2.84 -3.24
C SER A 496 -8.58 -4.09 -4.13
N THR A 497 -7.43 -4.39 -4.75
CA THR A 497 -7.26 -5.50 -5.71
C THR A 497 -6.03 -6.34 -5.38
N ARG A 498 -6.04 -7.63 -5.77
CA ARG A 498 -4.88 -8.53 -5.68
C ARG A 498 -4.85 -9.53 -6.82
N GLU A 499 -3.80 -9.52 -7.62
CA GLU A 499 -3.56 -10.44 -8.73
C GLU A 499 -3.31 -11.90 -8.31
N VAL A 500 -3.75 -12.84 -9.15
CA VAL A 500 -3.32 -14.24 -9.15
C VAL A 500 -2.64 -14.51 -10.50
N PRO A 501 -1.32 -14.76 -10.56
CA PRO A 501 -0.62 -14.99 -11.82
C PRO A 501 -1.00 -16.33 -12.45
N ALA A 502 -1.10 -16.37 -13.79
CA ALA A 502 -1.42 -17.56 -14.59
C ALA A 502 -0.38 -18.70 -14.46
#